data_AF-A0A958SYY7-F1
#
_entry.id   AF-A0A958SYY7-F1
#
_cell.length_a   1.000
_cell.length_b   1.000
_cell.length_c   1.000
_cell.angle_alpha   90.00
_cell.angle_beta   90.00
_cell.angle_gamma   90.00
#
_symmetry.space_group_name_H-M   'P 1'
#
loop_
_entity.id
_entity.type
_entity.pdbx_description
1 polymer ?
#
loop_
_entity_poly.entity_id
_entity_poly.type
_entity_poly.pdbx_seq_one_letter_code
_entity_poly.pdbx_strand_id
1 'polypeptide(L)'
;MFSDKANKIFQDAIATYKIKNTVDQPFSNKYDKDADLIAHLLYRKCWIDTVQWAYEDIIRDPNINPVDALVLKRKIDASDQDRTETVEFIDSYFLDQYKD
;
A
#
# COMPACT_ATOMS: atom_id res chain seq x y z
N MET A 1 -0.02 -22.47 1.90
CA MET A 1 1.32 -21.92 1.61
C MET A 1 1.39 -20.46 2.04
N PHE A 2 2.58 -19.87 2.21
CA PHE A 2 2.71 -18.44 2.52
C PHE A 2 2.02 -17.56 1.46
N SER A 3 2.12 -17.95 0.19
CA SER A 3 1.42 -17.32 -0.94
C SER A 3 -0.10 -17.20 -0.72
N ASP A 4 -0.74 -18.22 -0.16
CA ASP A 4 -2.19 -18.22 0.06
C ASP A 4 -2.57 -17.21 1.16
N LYS A 5 -1.74 -17.13 2.22
CA LYS A 5 -1.90 -16.12 3.29
C LYS A 5 -1.76 -14.71 2.70
N ALA A 6 -0.70 -14.46 1.93
CA ALA A 6 -0.44 -13.16 1.32
C ALA A 6 -1.57 -12.75 0.36
N ASN A 7 -2.01 -13.64 -0.53
CA ASN A 7 -3.10 -13.37 -1.47
C ASN A 7 -4.40 -12.99 -0.76
N LYS A 8 -4.74 -13.68 0.34
CA LYS A 8 -5.92 -13.34 1.14
C LYS A 8 -5.82 -11.94 1.74
N ILE A 9 -4.66 -11.59 2.31
CA ILE A 9 -4.41 -10.26 2.89
C ILE A 9 -4.53 -9.16 1.81
N PHE A 10 -3.98 -9.41 0.62
CA PHE A 10 -4.06 -8.46 -0.48
C PHE A 10 -5.49 -8.25 -0.99
N GLN A 11 -6.25 -9.33 -1.17
CA GLN A 11 -7.66 -9.25 -1.54
C GLN A 11 -8.45 -8.46 -0.49
N ASP A 12 -8.16 -8.65 0.78
CA ASP A 12 -8.80 -7.95 1.88
C ASP A 12 -8.49 -6.44 1.87
N ALA A 13 -7.24 -6.05 1.65
CA ALA A 13 -6.84 -4.64 1.52
C ALA A 13 -7.56 -3.96 0.33
N ILE A 14 -7.55 -4.61 -0.83
CA ILE A 14 -8.21 -4.12 -2.05
C ILE A 14 -9.72 -3.98 -1.83
N ALA A 15 -10.36 -5.01 -1.26
CA ALA A 15 -11.80 -4.99 -0.99
C ALA A 15 -12.16 -3.85 -0.02
N THR A 16 -11.35 -3.63 1.02
CA THR A 16 -11.57 -2.56 1.99
C THR A 16 -11.45 -1.18 1.35
N TYR A 17 -10.41 -0.96 0.55
CA TYR A 17 -10.23 0.32 -0.18
C TYR A 17 -11.43 0.62 -1.09
N LYS A 18 -11.92 -0.40 -1.81
CA LYS A 18 -13.02 -0.28 -2.77
C LYS A 18 -14.38 0.05 -2.16
N ILE A 19 -14.55 -0.07 -0.84
CA ILE A 19 -15.80 0.32 -0.15
C ILE A 19 -16.03 1.84 -0.30
N LYS A 20 -14.99 2.65 -0.08
CA LYS A 20 -15.04 4.10 -0.27
C LYS A 20 -14.59 4.51 -1.67
N ASN A 21 -13.62 3.78 -2.22
CA ASN A 21 -13.07 3.99 -3.55
C ASN A 21 -12.62 5.44 -3.81
N THR A 22 -12.00 6.06 -2.82
CA THR A 22 -11.42 7.41 -2.93
C THR A 22 -9.97 7.41 -2.47
N VAL A 23 -9.16 8.31 -3.05
CA VAL A 23 -7.73 8.39 -2.75
C VAL A 23 -7.41 9.05 -1.40
N ASP A 24 -8.28 9.95 -0.92
CA ASP A 24 -8.07 10.66 0.35
C ASP A 24 -8.63 9.90 1.57
N GLN A 25 -9.00 8.63 1.41
CA GLN A 25 -9.54 7.84 2.51
C GLN A 25 -8.46 7.54 3.56
N PRO A 26 -8.78 7.64 4.87
CA PRO A 26 -7.82 7.35 5.92
C PRO A 26 -7.45 5.85 5.90
N PHE A 27 -6.17 5.57 6.13
CA PHE A 27 -5.70 4.19 6.29
C PHE A 27 -6.15 3.62 7.64
N SER A 28 -6.64 2.39 7.61
CA SER A 28 -6.87 1.56 8.78
C SER A 28 -6.39 0.15 8.48
N ASN A 29 -5.61 -0.42 9.40
CA ASN A 29 -5.13 -1.79 9.29
C ASN A 29 -5.96 -2.69 10.20
N LYS A 30 -6.55 -3.74 9.63
CA LYS A 30 -7.30 -4.74 10.40
C LYS A 30 -6.42 -5.80 11.06
N TYR A 31 -5.15 -5.89 10.64
CA TYR A 31 -4.17 -6.81 11.22
C TYR A 31 -3.38 -6.07 12.30
N ASP A 32 -3.44 -6.59 13.52
CA ASP A 32 -2.67 -6.06 14.64
C ASP A 32 -1.18 -6.41 14.48
N LYS A 33 -0.31 -5.40 14.61
CA LYS A 33 1.14 -5.56 14.42
C LYS A 33 1.79 -6.42 15.51
N ASP A 34 1.22 -6.44 16.71
CA ASP A 34 1.75 -7.16 17.87
C ASP A 34 1.29 -8.63 17.86
N ALA A 35 0.22 -8.94 17.09
CA ALA A 35 -0.28 -10.30 16.90
C ALA A 35 0.22 -10.99 15.62
N ASP A 36 0.30 -10.28 14.48
CA ASP A 36 0.75 -10.82 13.20
C ASP A 36 1.44 -9.74 12.36
N LEU A 37 2.72 -9.49 12.66
CA LEU A 37 3.52 -8.45 12.04
C LEU A 37 3.59 -8.58 10.52
N ILE A 38 3.79 -9.79 9.99
CA ILE A 38 3.88 -9.97 8.53
C ILE A 38 2.55 -9.69 7.84
N ALA A 39 1.40 -10.07 8.44
CA ALA A 39 0.11 -9.72 7.87
C ALA A 39 -0.16 -8.21 7.91
N HIS A 40 0.24 -7.56 9.01
CA HIS A 40 0.18 -6.10 9.14
C HIS A 40 0.95 -5.39 8.02
N LEU A 41 2.21 -5.79 7.78
CA LEU A 41 3.07 -5.20 6.76
C LEU A 41 2.54 -5.45 5.34
N LEU A 42 2.13 -6.69 5.03
CA LEU A 42 1.57 -7.03 3.71
C LEU A 42 0.28 -6.26 3.42
N TYR A 43 -0.58 -6.08 4.42
CA TYR A 43 -1.79 -5.29 4.27
C TYR A 43 -1.47 -3.82 3.99
N ARG A 44 -0.52 -3.23 4.75
CA ARG A 44 -0.05 -1.86 4.54
C ARG A 44 0.51 -1.66 3.14
N LYS A 45 1.40 -2.56 2.70
CA LYS A 45 2.01 -2.52 1.37
C LYS A 45 0.95 -2.54 0.27
N CYS A 46 0.02 -3.49 0.35
CA CYS A 46 -1.03 -3.63 -0.66
C CYS A 46 -2.02 -2.45 -0.66
N TRP A 47 -2.30 -1.87 0.51
CA TRP A 47 -3.07 -0.64 0.60
C TRP A 47 -2.38 0.52 -0.12
N ILE A 48 -1.07 0.73 0.12
CA ILE A 48 -0.28 1.75 -0.56
C ILE A 48 -0.37 1.55 -2.08
N ASP A 49 -0.12 0.33 -2.57
CA ASP A 49 -0.22 0.03 -4.01
C ASP A 49 -1.61 0.33 -4.58
N THR A 50 -2.67 -0.01 -3.84
CA THR A 50 -4.05 0.20 -4.29
C THR A 50 -4.38 1.70 -4.41
N VAL A 51 -3.96 2.50 -3.43
CA VAL A 51 -4.11 3.96 -3.45
C VAL A 51 -3.27 4.57 -4.56
N GLN A 52 -2.03 4.10 -4.72
CA GLN A 52 -1.08 4.56 -5.73
C GLN A 52 -1.62 4.36 -7.15
N TRP A 53 -2.20 3.19 -7.44
CA TRP A 53 -2.87 2.94 -8.72
C TRP A 53 -3.97 3.96 -9.01
N ALA A 54 -4.80 4.29 -8.01
CA ALA A 54 -5.84 5.30 -8.17
C ALA A 54 -5.26 6.71 -8.37
N TYR A 55 -4.15 7.06 -7.72
CA TYR A 55 -3.44 8.31 -8.01
C TYR A 55 -2.87 8.35 -9.43
N GLU A 56 -2.33 7.24 -9.91
CA GLU A 56 -1.81 7.13 -11.28
C GLU A 56 -2.91 7.26 -12.33
N ASP A 57 -4.11 6.75 -12.08
CA ASP A 57 -5.25 6.95 -12.96
C ASP A 57 -5.63 8.43 -13.07
N ILE A 58 -5.58 9.17 -11.96
CA ILE A 58 -5.89 10.62 -11.95
C ILE A 58 -4.80 11.41 -12.69
N ILE A 59 -3.51 11.16 -12.42
CA ILE A 59 -2.42 11.94 -13.01
C ILE A 59 -2.24 11.67 -14.52
N ARG A 60 -2.76 10.53 -15.03
CA ARG A 60 -2.73 10.16 -16.45
C ARG A 60 -3.80 10.88 -17.28
N ASP A 61 -4.72 11.65 -16.68
CA ASP A 61 -5.67 12.47 -17.44
C ASP A 61 -4.92 13.55 -18.23
N PRO A 62 -5.00 13.56 -19.58
CA PRO A 62 -4.31 14.54 -20.41
C PRO A 62 -4.80 15.98 -20.19
N ASN A 63 -5.97 16.17 -19.57
CA ASN A 63 -6.56 17.47 -19.32
C ASN A 63 -6.42 17.93 -17.85
N ILE A 64 -5.67 17.19 -17.02
CA ILE A 64 -5.45 17.56 -15.62
C ILE A 64 -4.86 18.97 -15.51
N ASN A 65 -5.31 19.74 -14.53
CA ASN A 65 -4.71 21.04 -14.24
C ASN A 65 -3.23 20.83 -13.83
N PRO A 66 -2.26 21.54 -14.43
CA PRO A 66 -0.84 21.34 -14.11
C PRO A 66 -0.47 21.57 -12.64
N VAL A 67 -1.17 22.48 -11.94
CA VAL A 67 -0.95 22.74 -10.52
C VAL A 67 -1.40 21.54 -9.69
N ASP A 68 -2.59 21.00 -9.99
CA ASP A 68 -3.12 19.81 -9.33
C ASP A 68 -2.27 18.58 -9.63
N ALA A 69 -1.76 18.45 -10.86
CA ALA A 69 -0.84 17.39 -11.26
C ALA A 69 0.45 17.43 -10.44
N LEU A 70 1.02 18.61 -10.17
CA LEU A 70 2.21 18.74 -9.33
C LEU A 70 1.95 18.33 -7.88
N VAL A 71 0.80 18.72 -7.32
CA VAL A 71 0.39 18.31 -5.97
C VAL A 71 0.24 16.79 -5.91
N LEU A 72 -0.44 16.21 -6.88
CA LEU A 72 -0.64 14.77 -6.99
C LEU A 72 0.69 14.02 -7.20
N LYS A 73 1.60 14.56 -8.01
CA LYS A 73 2.93 13.97 -8.21
C LYS A 73 3.72 13.89 -6.91
N ARG A 74 3.66 14.92 -6.07
CA ARG A 74 4.30 14.91 -4.73
C ARG A 74 3.67 13.87 -3.80
N LYS A 75 2.34 13.66 -3.87
CA LYS A 75 1.67 12.58 -3.15
C LYS A 75 2.14 11.20 -3.62
N ILE A 76 2.26 11.01 -4.94
CA ILE A 76 2.80 9.80 -5.55
C ILE A 76 4.24 9.55 -5.08
N ASP A 77 5.10 10.56 -5.10
CA ASP A 77 6.49 10.42 -4.64
C ASP A 77 6.59 10.00 -3.17
N ALA A 78 5.76 10.60 -2.32
CA ALA A 78 5.68 10.21 -0.90
C ALA A 78 5.15 8.78 -0.73
N SER A 79 4.16 8.38 -1.54
CA SER A 79 3.59 7.03 -1.54
C SER A 79 4.61 5.98 -2.01
N ASP A 80 5.43 6.29 -3.02
CA ASP A 80 6.53 5.42 -3.46
C ASP A 80 7.61 5.24 -2.39
N GLN A 81 7.92 6.29 -1.63
CA GLN A 81 8.84 6.20 -0.49
C GLN A 81 8.27 5.31 0.61
N ASP A 82 7.01 5.52 1.01
CA ASP A 82 6.30 4.71 2.02
C ASP A 82 6.19 3.23 1.62
N ARG A 83 5.95 2.95 0.32
CA ARG A 83 6.00 1.58 -0.22
C ARG A 83 7.39 0.98 -0.07
N THR A 84 8.43 1.74 -0.40
CA THR A 84 9.82 1.28 -0.36
C THR A 84 10.24 0.91 1.06
N GLU A 85 10.00 1.81 2.01
CA GLU A 85 10.24 1.56 3.44
C GLU A 85 9.47 0.32 3.93
N THR A 86 8.19 0.19 3.54
CA THR A 86 7.38 -0.98 3.91
C THR A 86 7.96 -2.28 3.36
N VAL A 87 8.48 -2.30 2.13
CA VAL A 87 9.12 -3.48 1.54
C VAL A 87 10.44 -3.79 2.25
N GLU A 88 11.26 -2.80 2.57
CA GLU A 88 12.50 -3.00 3.33
C GLU A 88 12.24 -3.59 4.73
N PHE A 89 11.14 -3.22 5.39
CA PHE A 89 10.70 -3.87 6.63
C PHE A 89 10.27 -5.32 6.42
N ILE A 90 9.60 -5.65 5.32
CA ILE A 90 9.23 -7.04 4.98
C ILE A 90 10.49 -7.88 4.71
N ASP A 91 11.46 -7.32 3.98
CA ASP A 91 12.73 -7.99 3.72
C ASP A 91 13.49 -8.24 5.02
N SER A 92 13.55 -7.24 5.91
CA SER A 92 14.15 -7.36 7.24
C SER A 92 13.47 -8.42 8.10
N TYR A 93 12.13 -8.50 8.04
CA TYR A 93 11.37 -9.55 8.72
C TYR A 93 11.82 -10.93 8.25
N PHE A 94 11.87 -11.18 6.94
CA PHE A 94 12.26 -12.50 6.45
C PHE A 94 13.74 -12.82 6.66
N LEU A 95 14.60 -11.82 6.56
CA LEU A 95 16.01 -11.98 6.91
C LEU A 95 16.15 -12.44 8.35
N ASP A 96 15.47 -11.79 9.31
CA ASP A 96 15.53 -12.16 10.71
C ASP A 96 14.93 -13.55 11.00
N GLN A 97 13.83 -13.91 10.32
CA GLN A 97 13.17 -15.21 10.48
C GLN A 97 13.99 -16.39 9.93
N TYR A 98 14.82 -16.17 8.91
CA TYR A 98 15.56 -17.22 8.20
C TYR A 98 17.07 -17.02 8.20
N LYS A 99 17.61 -16.25 9.16
CA LYS A 99 19.05 -15.97 9.28
C LYS A 99 19.89 -17.18 9.72
N ASP A 100 19.24 -18.22 10.25
CA ASP A 100 19.85 -19.48 10.71
C ASP A 100 19.67 -20.59 9.66
#